data_AF-A0A3S3QXA0-F1
#
_entry.id   AF-A0A3S3QXA0-F1
#
_cell.length_a   1.000
_cell.length_b   1.000
_cell.length_c   1.000
_cell.angle_alpha   90.00
_cell.angle_beta   90.00
_cell.angle_gamma   90.00
#
_symmetry.space_group_name_H-M   'P 1'
#
loop_
_entity.id
_entity.type
_entity.pdbx_description
1 polymer ?
#
loop_
_entity_poly.entity_id
_entity_poly.type
_entity_poly.pdbx_seq_one_letter_code
_entity_poly.pdbx_strand_id
1 'polypeptide(L)'
;KALAVQDQEVFHLHCRAAIQERTGEVWGLAPEAVTLADLEQRLPDESLLRTVFTRLEQSGYAGEQLAQADLEEILQTTRNELDKLA
;
A
#
# COMPACT_ATOMS: atom_id res chain seq x y z
N LYS A 1 16.57 11.18 -16.34
CA LYS A 1 16.59 9.96 -15.50
C LYS A 1 15.17 9.39 -15.47
N ALA A 2 14.85 8.45 -16.35
CA ALA A 2 13.52 7.81 -16.40
C ALA A 2 13.46 6.51 -15.56
N LEU A 3 14.60 5.83 -15.39
CA LEU A 3 14.70 4.56 -14.64
C LEU A 3 14.13 4.66 -13.21
N ALA A 4 14.56 5.67 -12.44
CA ALA A 4 14.15 5.82 -11.03
C ALA A 4 12.65 6.13 -10.85
N VAL A 5 11.98 6.71 -11.85
CA VAL A 5 10.53 6.93 -11.81
C VAL A 5 9.80 5.61 -12.06
N GLN A 6 10.25 4.86 -13.08
CA GLN A 6 9.69 3.55 -13.41
C GLN A 6 9.84 2.55 -12.25
N ASP A 7 10.97 2.60 -11.54
CA ASP A 7 11.22 1.75 -10.37
C ASP A 7 10.26 2.06 -9.21
N GLN A 8 9.85 3.33 -9.05
CA GLN A 8 8.90 3.74 -8.01
C GLN A 8 7.44 3.40 -8.36
N GLU A 9 7.04 3.54 -9.61
CA GLU A 9 5.71 3.10 -10.06
C GLU A 9 5.52 1.59 -9.85
N VAL A 10 6.55 0.81 -10.22
CA VAL A 10 6.57 -0.64 -10.00
C VAL A 10 6.51 -0.96 -8.50
N PHE A 11 7.28 -0.24 -7.67
CA PHE A 11 7.21 -0.39 -6.22
C PHE A 11 5.81 -0.11 -5.66
N HIS A 12 5.17 1.00 -6.07
CA HIS A 12 3.82 1.34 -5.62
C HIS A 12 2.80 0.25 -5.99
N LEU A 13 2.86 -0.22 -7.24
CA LEU A 13 1.99 -1.29 -7.72
C LEU A 13 2.16 -2.58 -6.91
N HIS A 14 3.40 -2.96 -6.59
CA HIS A 14 3.67 -4.15 -5.77
C HIS A 14 3.16 -4.02 -4.34
N CYS A 15 3.41 -2.89 -3.66
CA CYS A 15 2.91 -2.67 -2.30
C CYS A 15 1.37 -2.66 -2.29
N ARG A 16 0.75 -1.98 -3.25
CA ARG A 16 -0.72 -1.93 -3.38
C ARG A 16 -1.30 -3.32 -3.59
N ALA A 17 -0.76 -4.08 -4.54
CA ALA A 17 -1.19 -5.44 -4.84
C ALA A 17 -1.08 -6.34 -3.61
N ALA A 18 0.04 -6.31 -2.89
CA ALA A 18 0.21 -7.11 -1.68
C ALA A 18 -0.83 -6.78 -0.60
N ILE A 19 -1.14 -5.50 -0.40
CA ILE A 19 -2.18 -5.07 0.54
C ILE A 19 -3.55 -5.59 0.10
N GLN A 20 -3.90 -5.37 -1.16
CA GLN A 20 -5.18 -5.78 -1.74
C GLN A 20 -5.37 -7.30 -1.73
N GLU A 21 -4.34 -8.07 -2.08
CA GLU A 21 -4.38 -9.53 -2.06
C GLU A 21 -4.66 -10.05 -0.66
N ARG A 22 -3.90 -9.58 0.34
CA ARG A 22 -4.02 -10.08 1.70
C ARG A 22 -5.34 -9.68 2.35
N THR A 23 -5.72 -8.41 2.21
CA THR A 23 -6.98 -7.93 2.78
C THR A 23 -8.18 -8.50 2.05
N GLY A 24 -8.09 -8.68 0.72
CA GLY A 24 -9.10 -9.36 -0.09
C GLY A 24 -9.32 -10.79 0.37
N GLU A 25 -8.24 -11.55 0.60
CA GLU A 25 -8.31 -12.90 1.16
C GLU A 25 -9.03 -12.93 2.51
N VAL A 26 -8.64 -12.06 3.46
CA VAL A 26 -9.23 -12.00 4.81
C VAL A 26 -10.71 -11.59 4.77
N TRP A 27 -11.09 -10.76 3.80
CA TRP A 27 -12.44 -10.22 3.70
C TRP A 27 -13.36 -10.95 2.72
N GLY A 28 -12.85 -11.95 2.00
CA GLY A 28 -13.59 -12.66 0.96
C GLY A 28 -13.92 -11.79 -0.25
N LEU A 29 -13.05 -10.83 -0.59
CA LEU A 29 -13.17 -9.93 -1.73
C LEU A 29 -12.10 -10.25 -2.77
N ALA A 30 -12.39 -9.99 -4.04
CA ALA A 30 -11.34 -9.98 -5.06
C ALA A 30 -10.32 -8.87 -4.72
N PRO A 31 -9.00 -9.09 -4.88
CA PRO A 31 -7.98 -8.10 -4.53
C PRO A 31 -8.25 -6.72 -5.15
N GLU A 32 -8.58 -6.70 -6.44
CA GLU A 32 -8.86 -5.47 -7.19
C GLU A 32 -10.12 -4.73 -6.70
N ALA A 33 -11.00 -5.39 -5.97
CA ALA A 33 -12.20 -4.79 -5.38
C ALA A 33 -11.92 -4.12 -4.03
N VAL A 34 -10.77 -4.37 -3.41
CA VAL A 34 -10.39 -3.71 -2.16
C VAL A 34 -9.97 -2.27 -2.43
N THR A 35 -10.70 -1.33 -1.84
CA THR A 35 -10.44 0.12 -1.96
C THR A 35 -9.94 0.72 -0.65
N LEU A 36 -9.48 1.99 -0.70
CA LEU A 36 -9.18 2.75 0.51
C LEU A 36 -10.40 2.85 1.43
N ALA A 37 -11.61 2.98 0.89
CA ALA A 37 -12.83 3.03 1.69
C ALA A 37 -13.07 1.72 2.47
N ASP A 38 -12.74 0.57 1.87
CA ASP A 38 -12.82 -0.72 2.57
C ASP A 38 -11.82 -0.79 3.72
N LEU A 39 -10.59 -0.31 3.50
CA LEU A 39 -9.56 -0.21 4.53
C LEU A 39 -9.99 0.73 5.66
N GLU A 40 -10.59 1.88 5.35
CA GLU A 40 -11.10 2.83 6.34
C GLU A 40 -12.29 2.28 7.15
N GLN A 41 -13.16 1.51 6.52
CA GLN A 41 -14.32 0.93 7.18
C GLN A 41 -13.96 -0.27 8.08
N ARG A 42 -12.95 -1.05 7.71
CA ARG A 42 -12.67 -2.36 8.31
C ARG A 42 -11.45 -2.37 9.23
N LEU A 43 -10.53 -1.41 9.09
CA LEU A 43 -9.35 -1.28 9.94
C LEU A 43 -9.51 -0.10 10.90
N PRO A 44 -8.97 -0.19 12.13
CA PRO A 44 -9.00 0.92 13.09
C PRO A 44 -8.31 2.17 12.52
N ASP A 45 -8.69 3.35 13.03
CA ASP A 45 -8.15 4.64 12.58
C ASP A 45 -6.63 4.75 12.74
N GLU A 46 -6.06 4.06 13.72
CA GLU A 46 -4.61 4.01 13.97
C GLU A 46 -3.88 2.97 13.10
N SER A 47 -4.56 2.32 12.17
CA SER A 47 -3.96 1.30 11.31
C SER A 47 -2.89 1.90 10.40
N LEU A 48 -1.65 1.42 10.56
CA LEU A 48 -0.55 1.81 9.70
C LEU A 48 -0.76 1.34 8.24
N LEU A 49 -1.53 0.27 8.03
CA LEU A 49 -1.95 -0.20 6.71
C LEU A 49 -2.79 0.84 5.96
N ARG A 50 -3.72 1.51 6.64
CA ARG A 50 -4.49 2.63 6.06
C ARG A 50 -3.56 3.76 5.65
N THR A 51 -2.65 4.16 6.54
CA THR A 51 -1.68 5.23 6.29
C THR A 51 -0.79 4.93 5.08
N VAL A 52 -0.27 3.71 4.99
CA VAL A 52 0.56 3.28 3.85
C VAL A 52 -0.24 3.31 2.55
N PHE A 53 -1.46 2.74 2.54
CA PHE A 53 -2.27 2.70 1.33
C PHE A 53 -2.62 4.11 0.82
N THR A 54 -3.00 5.01 1.72
CA THR A 54 -3.24 6.42 1.39
C THR A 54 -2.00 7.08 0.81
N ARG A 55 -0.82 6.85 1.39
CA ARG A 55 0.45 7.42 0.92
C ARG A 55 0.79 6.92 -0.49
N LEU A 56 0.58 5.63 -0.77
CA LEU A 56 0.79 5.02 -2.09
C LEU A 56 -0.16 5.59 -3.17
N GLU A 57 -1.44 5.80 -2.82
CA GLU A 57 -2.39 6.45 -3.74
C GLU A 57 -1.95 7.88 -4.02
N GLN A 58 -1.65 8.67 -2.99
CA GLN A 58 -1.28 10.09 -3.13
C GLN A 58 0.02 10.29 -3.92
N SER A 59 1.07 9.51 -3.64
CA SER A 59 2.35 9.60 -4.36
C SER A 59 2.22 9.22 -5.84
N GLY A 60 1.37 8.24 -6.15
CA GLY A 60 1.05 7.83 -7.52
C GLY A 60 0.37 8.93 -8.33
N TYR A 61 -0.58 9.68 -7.74
CA TYR A 61 -1.26 10.79 -8.43
C TYR A 61 -0.41 12.06 -8.54
N ALA A 62 0.40 12.36 -7.52
CA ALA A 62 1.20 13.58 -7.48
C ALA A 62 2.44 13.53 -8.39
N GLY A 63 2.81 12.33 -8.89
CA GLY A 63 4.11 12.13 -9.55
C GLY A 63 5.29 12.44 -8.62
N GLU A 64 5.05 12.37 -7.31
CA GLU A 64 6.03 12.72 -6.30
C GLU A 64 7.04 11.57 -6.17
N GLN A 65 8.33 11.91 -6.27
CA GLN A 65 9.38 10.93 -6.03
C GLN A 65 9.64 10.80 -4.54
N LEU A 66 9.27 9.66 -3.97
CA LEU A 66 9.58 9.34 -2.59
C LEU A 66 11.09 9.17 -2.41
N ALA A 67 11.62 9.58 -1.26
CA ALA A 67 13.01 9.30 -0.93
C ALA A 67 13.19 7.80 -0.65
N GLN A 68 14.41 7.28 -0.79
CA GLN A 68 14.69 5.87 -0.53
C GLN A 68 14.27 5.44 0.89
N ALA A 69 14.48 6.30 1.89
CA ALA A 69 14.07 6.03 3.27
C ALA A 69 12.55 5.85 3.40
N ASP A 70 11.75 6.60 2.64
CA ASP A 70 10.30 6.48 2.64
C ASP A 70 9.85 5.16 2.01
N LEU A 71 10.51 4.73 0.92
CA LEU A 71 10.23 3.45 0.27
C LEU A 71 10.55 2.28 1.21
N GLU A 72 11.67 2.35 1.92
CA GLU A 72 12.06 1.33 2.92
C GLU A 72 11.06 1.27 4.08
N GLU A 73 10.63 2.43 4.59
CA GLU A 73 9.60 2.53 5.64
C GLU A 73 8.27 1.93 5.18
N ILE A 74 7.79 2.28 3.99
CA ILE A 74 6.55 1.75 3.39
C ILE A 74 6.64 0.23 3.27
N LEU A 75 7.75 -0.30 2.75
CA LEU A 75 7.93 -1.74 2.56
C LEU A 75 7.90 -2.49 3.89
N GLN A 76 8.65 -2.00 4.88
CA GLN A 76 8.72 -2.65 6.18
C GLN A 76 7.39 -2.60 6.92
N THR A 77 6.71 -1.46 6.86
CA THR A 77 5.39 -1.28 7.47
C THR A 77 4.35 -2.20 6.82
N THR A 78 4.33 -2.25 5.48
CA THR A 78 3.42 -3.14 4.73
C THR A 78 3.59 -4.58 5.18
N ARG A 79 4.84 -5.10 5.19
CA ARG A 79 5.12 -6.48 5.62
C ARG A 79 4.64 -6.75 7.04
N ASN A 80 5.05 -5.91 7.98
CA ASN A 80 4.74 -6.08 9.40
C ASN A 80 3.23 -6.08 9.66
N GLU A 81 2.48 -5.21 8.98
CA GLU A 81 1.04 -5.10 9.18
C GLU A 81 0.27 -6.22 8.49
N LEU A 82 0.72 -6.68 7.30
CA LEU A 82 0.10 -7.82 6.62
C LEU A 82 0.29 -9.13 7.39
N ASP A 83 1.43 -9.31 8.05
CA ASP A 83 1.68 -10.47 8.93
C ASP A 83 0.73 -10.51 10.13
N LYS A 84 0.25 -9.35 10.62
CA LYS A 84 -0.73 -9.28 11.72
C LYS A 84 -2.15 -9.65 11.31
N LEU A 85 -2.43 -9.66 10.00
CA LEU A 85 -3.72 -10.06 9.45
C LEU A 85 -3.80 -11.58 9.20
N ALA A 86 -2.75 -12.35 9.52
CA ALA A 86 -2.70 -13.81 9.46
C ALA A 86 -3.10 -14.49 10.76
#